data_AF-A0A7K2P018-F1
#
_entry.id   AF-A0A7K2P018-F1
#
_cell.length_a   1.000
_cell.length_b   1.000
_cell.length_c   1.000
_cell.angle_alpha   90.00
_cell.angle_beta   90.00
_cell.angle_gamma   90.00
#
_symmetry.space_group_name_H-M   'P 1'
#
loop_
_entity.id
_entity.type
_entity.pdbx_description
1 polymer ?
#
loop_
_entity_poly.entity_id
_entity_poly.type
_entity_poly.pdbx_seq_one_letter_code
_entity_poly.pdbx_strand_id
1 'polypeptide(L)'
;MEPTVRRNPTRRLPTALVLSAALLATGCSEQSDDGREPAATESSATPHGYVEGAHEAAEEQSRLILGDPRTGASRVLDLVTGKVHESAPVTGADGLSTDGRFGFFHTDHGTHVVDGGAWTVDHGDHVHYYRAAIRDVGDLPGGRGAEIRSDAAVTAATDPDGRTTLYDR
;
A
#
# COMPACT_ATOMS: atom_id res chain seq x y z
N MET A 1 -25.89 24.15 79.93
CA MET A 1 -25.25 24.60 78.68
C MET A 1 -24.46 23.42 78.14
N GLU A 2 -25.10 22.59 77.31
CA GLU A 2 -24.44 21.41 76.71
C GLU A 2 -23.75 21.81 75.40
N PRO A 3 -22.53 21.31 75.12
CA PRO A 3 -21.88 21.57 73.85
C PRO A 3 -22.43 20.63 72.77
N THR A 4 -22.91 21.22 71.67
CA THR A 4 -23.34 20.49 70.47
C THR A 4 -22.12 20.12 69.64
N VAL A 5 -21.85 18.82 69.46
CA VAL A 5 -20.79 18.33 68.57
C VAL A 5 -21.33 18.22 67.14
N ARG A 6 -20.86 19.06 66.22
CA ARG A 6 -21.08 18.87 64.78
C ARG A 6 -20.10 17.82 64.25
N ARG A 7 -20.60 16.79 63.56
CA ARG A 7 -19.78 15.84 62.81
C ARG A 7 -19.73 16.25 61.34
N ASN A 8 -18.53 16.42 60.80
CA ASN A 8 -18.32 16.61 59.35
C ASN A 8 -18.27 15.23 58.66
N PRO A 9 -18.96 15.02 57.53
CA PRO A 9 -18.81 13.81 56.74
C PRO A 9 -17.50 13.89 55.94
N THR A 10 -16.58 12.96 56.20
CA THR A 10 -15.41 12.76 55.34
C THR A 10 -15.86 12.15 54.02
N ARG A 11 -15.80 12.93 52.94
CA ARG A 11 -16.05 12.48 51.57
C ARG A 11 -14.90 11.55 51.15
N ARG A 12 -15.12 10.24 51.23
CA ARG A 12 -14.19 9.22 50.70
C ARG A 12 -14.25 9.30 49.18
N LEU A 13 -13.23 9.88 48.56
CA LEU A 13 -13.03 9.83 47.11
C LEU A 13 -12.82 8.35 46.71
N PRO A 14 -13.45 7.86 45.63
CA PRO A 14 -13.27 6.49 45.18
C PRO A 14 -11.86 6.32 44.59
N THR A 15 -11.02 5.55 45.27
CA THR A 15 -9.65 5.17 44.86
C THR A 15 -9.59 4.41 43.53
N ALA A 16 -10.75 4.08 42.92
CA ALA A 16 -10.84 3.33 41.68
C ALA A 16 -10.39 4.11 40.43
N LEU A 17 -10.37 5.46 40.47
CA LEU A 17 -10.04 6.25 39.27
C LEU A 17 -8.53 6.39 39.00
N VAL A 18 -7.68 6.07 39.98
CA VAL A 18 -6.22 6.24 39.83
C VAL A 18 -5.58 5.04 39.10
N LEU A 19 -6.16 3.84 39.19
CA LEU A 19 -5.61 2.68 38.48
C LEU A 19 -5.78 2.76 36.96
N SER A 20 -6.84 3.38 36.45
CA SER A 20 -7.09 3.46 35.00
C SER A 20 -6.11 4.39 34.25
N ALA A 21 -5.50 5.35 34.95
CA ALA A 21 -4.51 6.25 34.35
C ALA A 21 -3.12 5.59 34.23
N ALA A 22 -2.81 4.57 35.03
CA ALA A 22 -1.53 3.88 34.98
C ALA A 22 -1.42 2.89 33.80
N LEU A 23 -2.54 2.32 33.34
CA LEU A 23 -2.55 1.41 32.18
C LEU A 23 -2.43 2.13 30.82
N LEU A 24 -2.65 3.45 30.77
CA LEU A 24 -2.48 4.24 29.54
C LEU A 24 -1.02 4.72 29.34
N ALA A 25 -0.14 4.50 30.32
CA ALA A 25 1.26 4.91 30.26
C ALA A 25 2.23 3.78 29.84
N THR A 26 1.74 2.56 29.64
CA THR A 26 2.59 1.40 29.25
C THR A 26 2.74 1.23 27.74
N GLY A 27 2.34 2.21 26.93
CA GLY A 27 2.50 2.18 25.46
C GLY A 27 3.85 2.69 24.95
N CYS A 28 4.67 3.29 25.82
CA CYS A 28 6.03 3.73 25.48
C CYS A 28 7.01 3.12 26.48
N SER A 29 7.24 1.81 26.41
CA SER A 29 8.50 1.28 26.90
C SER A 29 9.56 1.59 25.84
N GLU A 30 10.32 2.67 26.04
CA GLU A 30 11.70 2.69 25.58
C GLU A 30 12.39 1.52 26.26
N GLN A 31 12.46 0.41 25.53
CA GLN A 31 13.29 -0.72 25.87
C GLN A 31 14.72 -0.18 25.87
N SER A 32 15.29 0.04 27.06
CA SER A 32 16.73 0.17 27.21
C SER A 32 17.34 -1.11 26.66
N ASP A 33 17.86 -1.01 25.44
CA ASP A 33 18.50 -2.08 24.72
C ASP A 33 19.83 -2.37 25.42
N ASP A 34 19.86 -3.45 26.20
CA ASP A 34 21.09 -4.00 26.77
C ASP A 34 21.95 -4.59 25.64
N GLY A 35 22.57 -3.71 24.85
CA GLY A 35 23.89 -3.88 24.25
C GLY A 35 24.16 -5.15 23.46
N ARG A 36 23.15 -5.77 22.85
CA ARG A 36 23.34 -6.84 21.88
C ARG A 36 22.71 -6.41 20.57
N GLU A 37 23.42 -5.55 19.85
CA GLU A 37 23.18 -5.38 18.42
C GLU A 37 23.14 -6.78 17.81
N PRO A 38 21.99 -7.24 17.26
CA PRO A 38 22.01 -8.46 16.48
C PRO A 38 22.97 -8.17 15.35
N ALA A 39 24.03 -8.99 15.23
CA ALA A 39 24.97 -8.88 14.14
C ALA A 39 24.14 -8.81 12.86
N ALA A 40 24.17 -7.65 12.19
CA ALA A 40 23.54 -7.46 10.90
C ALA A 40 24.16 -8.50 9.99
N THR A 41 23.47 -9.63 9.86
CA THR A 41 23.82 -10.63 8.89
C THR A 41 23.29 -9.98 7.62
N GLU A 42 24.15 -9.21 6.93
CA GLU A 42 23.83 -8.69 5.62
C GLU A 42 23.56 -9.90 4.74
N SER A 43 22.30 -10.27 4.65
CA SER A 43 21.84 -11.26 3.71
C SER A 43 22.06 -10.63 2.35
N SER A 44 23.17 -10.98 1.70
CA SER A 44 23.54 -10.53 0.36
C SER A 44 22.54 -10.96 -0.74
N ALA A 45 21.47 -11.66 -0.37
CA ALA A 45 20.40 -12.03 -1.26
C ALA A 45 19.46 -10.84 -1.48
N THR A 46 19.19 -10.50 -2.74
CA THR A 46 18.13 -9.56 -3.12
C THR A 46 16.81 -9.99 -2.47
N PRO A 47 16.12 -9.11 -1.71
CA PRO A 47 14.84 -9.44 -1.10
C PRO A 47 13.83 -9.92 -2.15
N HIS A 48 12.99 -10.89 -1.79
CA HIS A 48 12.00 -11.43 -2.72
C HIS A 48 10.99 -10.35 -3.13
N GLY A 49 10.77 -10.26 -4.45
CA GLY A 49 9.95 -9.20 -5.06
C GLY A 49 10.56 -7.80 -4.99
N TYR A 50 11.82 -7.66 -4.59
CA TYR A 50 12.54 -6.39 -4.75
C TYR A 50 12.70 -6.05 -6.23
N VAL A 51 12.44 -4.79 -6.55
CA VAL A 51 12.75 -4.17 -7.84
C VAL A 51 13.71 -3.01 -7.59
N GLU A 52 14.63 -2.75 -8.50
CA GLU A 52 15.59 -1.64 -8.35
C GLU A 52 14.86 -0.30 -8.11
N GLY A 53 15.28 0.39 -7.04
CA GLY A 53 14.65 1.64 -6.59
C GLY A 53 13.39 1.46 -5.75
N ALA A 54 13.03 0.22 -5.39
CA ALA A 54 11.99 -0.05 -4.42
C ALA A 54 12.49 0.19 -2.99
N HIS A 55 11.56 0.57 -2.13
CA HIS A 55 11.71 0.62 -0.68
C HIS A 55 10.68 -0.30 -0.05
N GLU A 56 11.14 -1.17 0.84
CA GLU A 56 10.26 -1.91 1.73
C GLU A 56 9.66 -0.97 2.79
N ALA A 57 8.41 -1.20 3.16
CA ALA A 57 7.66 -0.44 4.15
C ALA A 57 7.05 -1.39 5.19
N ALA A 58 6.84 -0.88 6.40
CA ALA A 58 6.26 -1.66 7.49
C ALA A 58 4.75 -1.94 7.31
N GLU A 59 4.07 -1.17 6.47
CA GLU A 59 2.62 -1.24 6.25
C GLU A 59 2.28 -1.09 4.76
N GLU A 60 1.04 -1.42 4.40
CA GLU A 60 0.56 -1.37 3.02
C GLU A 60 0.69 0.03 2.40
N GLN A 61 1.20 0.07 1.17
CA GLN A 61 1.46 1.31 0.43
C GLN A 61 0.37 1.57 -0.62
N SER A 62 -0.90 1.51 -0.23
CA SER A 62 -2.04 1.51 -1.16
C SER A 62 -2.10 2.77 -2.04
N ARG A 63 -2.37 2.58 -3.33
CA ARG A 63 -2.51 3.64 -4.34
C ARG A 63 -3.71 3.35 -5.24
N LEU A 64 -4.39 4.40 -5.72
CA LEU A 64 -5.48 4.28 -6.68
C LEU A 64 -5.06 4.84 -8.03
N ILE A 65 -5.23 4.04 -9.08
CA ILE A 65 -5.07 4.48 -10.47
C ILE A 65 -6.44 4.92 -10.97
N LEU A 66 -6.50 6.13 -11.53
CA LEU A 66 -7.73 6.81 -11.91
C LEU A 66 -7.65 7.23 -13.37
N GLY A 67 -8.72 6.96 -14.13
CA GLY A 67 -8.92 7.46 -15.49
C GLY A 67 -10.21 8.25 -15.60
N ASP A 68 -10.16 9.41 -16.26
CA ASP A 68 -11.36 10.12 -16.73
C ASP A 68 -11.64 9.73 -18.19
N PRO A 69 -12.67 8.92 -18.47
CA PRO A 69 -12.94 8.45 -19.83
C PRO A 69 -13.36 9.57 -20.79
N ARG A 70 -13.80 10.73 -20.28
CA ARG A 70 -14.22 11.86 -21.11
C ARG A 70 -13.04 12.72 -21.56
N THR A 71 -12.04 12.89 -20.70
CA THR A 71 -10.88 13.76 -20.99
C THR A 71 -9.61 13.00 -21.33
N GLY A 72 -9.57 11.70 -21.01
CA GLY A 72 -8.36 10.90 -21.05
C GLY A 72 -7.39 11.17 -19.90
N ALA A 73 -7.71 12.07 -18.96
CA ALA A 73 -6.81 12.34 -17.84
C ALA A 73 -6.57 11.06 -17.02
N SER A 74 -5.30 10.79 -16.73
CA SER A 74 -4.85 9.64 -15.95
C SER A 74 -3.99 10.12 -14.80
N ARG A 75 -4.21 9.54 -13.62
CA ARG A 75 -3.47 9.91 -12.41
C ARG A 75 -3.42 8.77 -11.41
N VAL A 76 -2.47 8.85 -10.50
CA VAL A 76 -2.33 7.95 -9.36
C VAL A 76 -2.47 8.75 -8.06
N LEU A 77 -3.45 8.38 -7.23
CA LEU A 77 -3.62 8.93 -5.89
C LEU A 77 -2.92 8.01 -4.88
N ASP A 78 -1.95 8.56 -4.17
CA ASP A 78 -1.30 7.91 -3.05
C ASP A 78 -2.18 8.04 -1.80
N LEU A 79 -2.74 6.91 -1.33
CA LEU A 79 -3.70 6.91 -0.23
C LEU A 79 -3.04 7.10 1.14
N VAL A 80 -1.74 6.82 1.24
CA VAL A 80 -0.97 7.01 2.47
C VAL A 80 -0.70 8.50 2.71
N THR A 81 -0.37 9.23 1.65
CA THR A 81 0.04 10.65 1.73
C THR A 81 -1.01 11.64 1.25
N GLY A 82 -2.05 11.17 0.55
CA GLY A 82 -3.05 12.00 -0.11
C GLY A 82 -2.55 12.73 -1.36
N LYS A 83 -1.32 12.46 -1.81
CA LYS A 83 -0.71 13.14 -2.97
C LYS A 83 -1.20 12.54 -4.28
N VAL A 84 -1.40 13.41 -5.27
CA VAL A 84 -1.74 13.01 -6.63
C VAL A 84 -0.50 13.10 -7.52
N HIS A 85 -0.26 12.04 -8.28
CA HIS A 85 0.73 11.99 -9.34
C HIS A 85 -0.01 11.95 -10.69
N GLU A 86 0.13 12.99 -11.49
CA GLU A 86 -0.41 13.00 -12.85
C GLU A 86 0.43 12.07 -13.74
N SER A 87 -0.23 11.23 -14.54
CA SER A 87 0.41 10.40 -15.58
C SER A 87 0.03 10.90 -16.96
N ALA A 88 0.62 10.31 -18.01
CA ALA A 88 0.25 10.68 -19.37
C ALA A 88 -1.25 10.44 -19.60
N PRO A 89 -1.96 11.34 -20.30
CA PRO A 89 -3.35 11.10 -20.65
C PRO A 89 -3.51 9.86 -21.53
N VAL A 90 -4.48 9.01 -21.19
CA VAL A 90 -4.86 7.84 -21.98
C VAL A 90 -6.20 8.12 -22.66
N THR A 91 -6.12 8.69 -23.87
CA THR A 91 -7.31 9.06 -24.64
C THR A 91 -7.97 7.82 -25.24
N GLY A 92 -9.30 7.76 -25.21
CA GLY A 92 -10.06 6.65 -25.80
C GLY A 92 -10.04 5.37 -24.95
N ALA A 93 -9.57 5.46 -23.70
CA ALA A 93 -9.73 4.36 -22.76
C ALA A 93 -11.20 4.17 -22.40
N ASP A 94 -11.72 2.95 -22.57
CA ASP A 94 -13.10 2.58 -22.22
C ASP A 94 -13.18 1.55 -21.08
N GLY A 95 -12.03 1.09 -20.61
CA GLY A 95 -11.90 0.22 -19.45
C GLY A 95 -10.59 0.46 -18.71
N LEU A 96 -10.60 0.14 -17.42
CA LEU A 96 -9.40 0.11 -16.58
C LEU A 96 -9.47 -1.16 -15.72
N SER A 97 -8.46 -2.02 -15.84
CA SER A 97 -8.24 -3.14 -14.93
C SER A 97 -6.92 -3.00 -14.20
N THR A 98 -6.69 -3.80 -13.17
CA THR A 98 -5.43 -3.79 -12.42
C THR A 98 -5.14 -5.18 -11.87
N ASP A 99 -3.85 -5.47 -11.67
CA ASP A 99 -3.37 -6.67 -10.96
C ASP A 99 -2.91 -6.34 -9.52
N GLY A 100 -3.18 -5.13 -9.05
CA GLY A 100 -2.76 -4.62 -7.74
C GLY A 100 -1.49 -3.75 -7.77
N ARG A 101 -0.63 -3.88 -8.79
CA ARG A 101 0.52 -2.98 -8.99
C ARG A 101 0.35 -2.12 -10.24
N PHE A 102 0.01 -2.74 -11.35
CA PHE A 102 -0.12 -2.08 -12.64
C PHE A 102 -1.59 -1.78 -12.93
N GLY A 103 -1.84 -0.63 -13.55
CA GLY A 103 -3.11 -0.26 -14.15
C GLY A 103 -3.06 -0.47 -15.66
N PHE A 104 -4.10 -1.10 -16.19
CA PHE A 104 -4.24 -1.49 -17.59
C PHE A 104 -5.42 -0.74 -18.18
N PHE A 105 -5.13 0.34 -18.92
CA PHE A 105 -6.13 1.12 -19.62
C PHE A 105 -6.41 0.50 -20.99
N HIS A 106 -7.64 0.02 -21.20
CA HIS A 106 -8.05 -0.65 -22.43
C HIS A 106 -8.52 0.37 -23.45
N THR A 107 -7.93 0.33 -24.65
CA THR A 107 -8.21 1.25 -25.76
C THR A 107 -8.50 0.48 -27.05
N ASP A 108 -8.88 1.19 -28.12
CA ASP A 108 -9.02 0.61 -29.46
C ASP A 108 -7.71 0.04 -30.03
N HIS A 109 -6.56 0.57 -29.60
CA HIS A 109 -5.26 0.26 -30.17
C HIS A 109 -4.48 -0.78 -29.36
N GLY A 110 -4.95 -1.12 -28.16
CA GLY A 110 -4.29 -2.02 -27.23
C GLY A 110 -4.49 -1.57 -25.78
N THR A 111 -3.55 -1.94 -24.92
CA THR A 111 -3.62 -1.64 -23.49
C THR A 111 -2.46 -0.76 -23.07
N HIS A 112 -2.74 0.43 -22.55
CA HIS A 112 -1.73 1.31 -21.97
C HIS A 112 -1.49 0.96 -20.49
N VAL A 113 -0.22 0.89 -20.08
CA VAL A 113 0.19 0.38 -18.76
C VAL A 113 0.81 1.47 -17.91
N VAL A 114 0.29 1.60 -16.69
CA VAL A 114 0.85 2.47 -15.65
C VAL A 114 1.30 1.62 -14.47
N ASP A 115 2.55 1.73 -14.04
CA ASP A 115 3.04 1.17 -12.77
C ASP A 115 2.59 2.10 -11.64
N GLY A 116 1.67 1.63 -10.80
CA GLY A 116 1.27 2.33 -9.58
C GLY A 116 2.40 2.40 -8.56
N GLY A 117 3.45 1.60 -8.71
CA GLY A 117 4.65 1.65 -7.89
C GLY A 117 4.43 1.18 -6.46
N ALA A 118 3.44 0.31 -6.22
CA ALA A 118 3.24 -0.34 -4.93
C ALA A 118 2.82 -1.80 -5.15
N TRP A 119 3.34 -2.71 -4.33
CA TRP A 119 2.98 -4.12 -4.37
C TRP A 119 3.26 -4.79 -3.03
N THR A 120 2.66 -5.97 -2.87
CA THR A 120 2.88 -6.82 -1.71
C THR A 120 3.48 -8.15 -2.13
N VAL A 121 4.29 -8.73 -1.26
CA VAL A 121 4.78 -10.10 -1.42
C VAL A 121 4.33 -10.87 -0.20
N ASP A 122 3.38 -11.78 -0.40
CA ASP A 122 2.81 -12.62 0.65
C ASP A 122 3.60 -13.95 0.72
N HIS A 123 4.20 -14.22 1.87
CA HIS A 123 4.92 -15.46 2.19
C HIS A 123 4.06 -16.47 2.97
N GLY A 124 2.79 -16.15 3.24
CA GLY A 124 1.83 -16.94 4.00
C GLY A 124 1.91 -16.69 5.51
N ASP A 125 3.11 -16.65 6.08
CA ASP A 125 3.34 -16.32 7.51
C ASP A 125 3.63 -14.82 7.74
N HIS A 126 4.11 -14.12 6.73
CA HIS A 126 4.31 -12.67 6.74
C HIS A 126 4.11 -12.06 5.34
N VAL A 127 4.00 -10.74 5.30
CA VAL A 127 3.83 -9.96 4.06
C VAL A 127 4.88 -8.86 4.03
N HIS A 128 5.56 -8.71 2.91
CA HIS A 128 6.38 -7.54 2.62
C HIS A 128 5.57 -6.52 1.82
N TYR A 129 5.67 -5.25 2.20
CA TYR A 129 5.07 -4.14 1.46
C TYR A 129 6.16 -3.35 0.78
N TYR A 130 6.03 -3.15 -0.53
CA TYR A 130 6.99 -2.38 -1.31
C TYR A 130 6.33 -1.16 -1.94
N ARG A 131 7.13 -0.10 -2.06
CA ARG A 131 6.84 1.04 -2.93
C ARG A 131 8.03 1.41 -3.79
N ALA A 132 7.76 1.92 -4.98
CA ALA A 132 8.70 2.53 -5.89
C ALA A 132 8.09 3.79 -6.53
N ALA A 133 8.81 4.39 -7.47
CA ALA A 133 8.29 5.46 -8.29
C ALA A 133 7.09 4.99 -9.12
N ILE A 134 6.08 5.86 -9.25
CA ILE A 134 4.98 5.70 -10.21
C ILE A 134 5.56 5.94 -11.60
N ARG A 135 5.24 5.08 -12.57
CA ARG A 135 5.82 5.14 -13.91
C ARG A 135 4.77 4.90 -14.97
N ASP A 136 4.91 5.63 -16.07
CA ASP A 136 4.29 5.26 -17.34
C ASP A 136 5.17 4.18 -17.98
N VAL A 137 4.59 3.00 -18.23
CA VAL A 137 5.33 1.83 -18.75
C VAL A 137 5.23 1.76 -20.28
N GLY A 138 4.13 2.27 -20.85
CA GLY A 138 3.85 2.23 -22.29
C GLY A 138 2.76 1.23 -22.67
N ASP A 139 2.70 0.89 -23.95
CA ASP A 139 1.58 0.16 -24.54
C ASP A 139 1.88 -1.33 -24.78
N LEU A 140 0.92 -2.19 -24.44
CA LEU A 140 0.87 -3.57 -24.87
C LEU A 140 0.01 -3.67 -26.14
N PRO A 141 0.54 -4.21 -27.25
CA PRO A 141 -0.21 -4.43 -28.48
C PRO A 141 -1.24 -5.55 -28.29
N GLY A 142 -2.30 -5.52 -29.10
CA GLY A 142 -3.40 -6.51 -29.05
C GLY A 142 -4.72 -5.99 -29.61
N GLY A 143 -4.82 -4.66 -29.82
CA GLY A 143 -6.04 -4.02 -30.28
C GLY A 143 -7.14 -4.03 -29.21
N ARG A 144 -8.33 -3.60 -29.61
CA ARG A 144 -9.53 -3.64 -28.76
C ARG A 144 -9.80 -5.07 -28.27
N GLY A 145 -10.05 -5.19 -26.97
CA GLY A 145 -10.54 -6.43 -26.36
C GLY A 145 -9.45 -7.43 -25.99
N ALA A 146 -8.18 -7.01 -25.96
CA ALA A 146 -7.11 -7.83 -25.39
C ALA A 146 -7.38 -8.12 -23.89
N GLU A 147 -7.25 -9.38 -23.49
CA GLU A 147 -7.33 -9.77 -22.08
C GLU A 147 -5.95 -9.75 -21.43
N ILE A 148 -5.85 -9.07 -20.29
CA ILE A 148 -4.62 -9.01 -19.50
C ILE A 148 -4.77 -9.87 -18.24
N ARG A 149 -3.81 -10.76 -18.02
CA ARG A 149 -3.68 -11.57 -16.81
C ARG A 149 -2.24 -11.54 -16.33
N SER A 150 -2.02 -11.40 -15.04
CA SER A 150 -0.68 -11.29 -14.48
C SER A 150 -0.54 -12.12 -13.21
N ASP A 151 0.69 -12.55 -12.94
CA ASP A 151 1.12 -13.08 -11.65
C ASP A 151 2.39 -12.35 -11.18
N ALA A 152 3.07 -12.91 -10.17
CA ALA A 152 4.27 -12.31 -9.59
C ALA A 152 5.48 -12.23 -10.55
N ALA A 153 5.48 -12.99 -11.65
CA ALA A 153 6.61 -13.10 -12.58
C ALA A 153 6.29 -12.58 -13.98
N VAL A 154 5.07 -12.82 -14.48
CA VAL A 154 4.72 -12.53 -15.88
C VAL A 154 3.41 -11.77 -16.01
N THR A 155 3.33 -10.95 -17.05
CA THR A 155 2.08 -10.40 -17.58
C THR A 155 1.79 -11.02 -18.94
N ALA A 156 0.62 -11.60 -19.10
CA ALA A 156 0.12 -12.17 -20.34
C ALA A 156 -0.91 -11.24 -20.98
N ALA A 157 -0.69 -10.86 -22.23
CA ALA A 157 -1.65 -10.16 -23.07
C ALA A 157 -2.15 -11.11 -24.16
N THR A 158 -3.44 -11.44 -24.14
CA THR A 158 -4.08 -12.32 -25.12
C THR A 158 -5.01 -11.52 -26.01
N ASP A 159 -4.75 -11.51 -27.32
CA ASP A 159 -5.60 -10.80 -28.27
C ASP A 159 -6.93 -11.55 -28.55
N PRO A 160 -7.90 -10.92 -29.24
CA PRO A 160 -9.18 -11.56 -29.53
C PRO A 160 -9.11 -12.83 -30.38
N ASP A 161 -8.01 -13.03 -31.13
CA ASP A 161 -7.77 -14.24 -31.92
C ASP A 161 -7.11 -15.36 -31.08
N GLY A 162 -6.82 -15.10 -29.81
CA GLY A 162 -6.22 -16.04 -28.88
C GLY A 162 -4.69 -16.09 -28.91
N ARG A 163 -4.02 -15.17 -29.60
CA ARG A 163 -2.55 -15.06 -29.55
C ARG A 163 -2.13 -14.41 -28.25
N THR A 164 -1.32 -15.11 -27.46
CA THR A 164 -0.77 -14.61 -26.20
C THR A 164 0.68 -14.16 -26.35
N THR A 165 0.98 -12.96 -25.86
CA THR A 165 2.35 -12.46 -25.66
C THR A 165 2.63 -12.36 -24.17
N LEU A 166 3.81 -12.81 -23.74
CA LEU A 166 4.26 -12.76 -22.35
C LEU A 166 5.30 -11.66 -22.17
N TYR A 167 5.20 -10.94 -21.07
CA TYR A 167 6.10 -9.88 -20.66
C TYR A 167 6.64 -10.19 -19.27
N ASP A 168 7.93 -9.97 -19.08
CA ASP A 168 8.54 -9.98 -17.75
C ASP A 168 8.02 -8.80 -16.92
N ARG A 169 7.92 -9.02 -15.62
CA ARG A 169 7.36 -8.06 -14.65
C ARG A 169 8.43 -7.28 -13.89
#